data_AF-A0A7S0NCV7-F1
#
_entry.id   AF-A0A7S0NCV7-F1
#
_cell.length_a   1.000
_cell.length_b   1.000
_cell.length_c   1.000
_cell.angle_alpha   90.00
_cell.angle_beta   90.00
_cell.angle_gamma   90.00
#
_symmetry.space_group_name_H-M   'P 1'
#
loop_
_entity.id
_entity.type
_entity.pdbx_description
1 polymer ?
#
loop_
_entity_poly.entity_id
_entity_poly.type
_entity_poly.pdbx_seq_one_letter_code
_entity_poly.pdbx_strand_id
1 'polypeptide(L)'
;FLKSMFTMYQISTGDAWGSIIARSVLDYEHESNLFNFGVGFFFVSYMLLVGMVLMNIVVAVLLDEFITMVEREKEEARVKFKAELAKQNSKHFNQLPLDPLLAGLVEFATIHELSNRIYLLYQRLDLDENGSLNLQEINEGLRKINLPHPPRLTQEDFDMLTMGRTLLDEDGELTPYNFEKMILTQLDSYVRRKMVGALDTIEDENSRE
;
A
#
# COMPACT_ATOMS: atom_id res chain seq x y z
N PHE A 1 -59.93 -2.31 -18.42
CA PHE A 1 -58.86 -1.69 -17.62
C PHE A 1 -57.62 -2.57 -17.51
N LEU A 2 -57.65 -3.71 -16.78
CA LEU A 2 -56.46 -4.58 -16.62
C LEU A 2 -55.87 -5.11 -17.94
N LYS A 3 -56.73 -5.50 -18.90
CA LYS A 3 -56.28 -5.91 -20.24
C LYS A 3 -55.49 -4.80 -20.94
N SER A 4 -55.98 -3.56 -20.87
CA SER A 4 -55.32 -2.38 -21.45
C SER A 4 -53.99 -2.07 -20.76
N MET A 5 -53.91 -2.19 -19.43
CA MET A 5 -52.66 -2.04 -18.69
C MET A 5 -51.63 -3.10 -19.08
N PHE A 6 -52.07 -4.36 -19.22
CA PHE A 6 -51.21 -5.45 -19.69
C PHE A 6 -50.72 -5.23 -21.12
N THR A 7 -51.58 -4.74 -22.02
CA THR A 7 -51.18 -4.36 -23.39
C THR A 7 -50.13 -3.25 -23.37
N MET A 8 -50.28 -2.21 -22.55
CA MET A 8 -49.26 -1.15 -22.45
C MET A 8 -47.94 -1.67 -21.87
N TYR A 9 -48.01 -2.57 -20.88
CA TYR A 9 -46.83 -3.25 -20.36
C TYR A 9 -46.12 -4.06 -21.45
N GLN A 10 -46.84 -4.85 -22.24
CA GLN A 10 -46.24 -5.61 -23.35
C GLN A 10 -45.61 -4.70 -24.42
N ILE A 11 -46.22 -3.55 -24.70
CA ILE A 11 -45.61 -2.55 -25.60
C ILE A 11 -44.34 -1.99 -24.98
N SER A 12 -44.31 -1.69 -23.68
CA SER A 12 -43.14 -1.15 -22.99
C SER A 12 -41.90 -2.06 -23.04
N THR A 13 -42.10 -3.38 -23.19
CA THR A 13 -41.03 -4.36 -23.33
C THR A 13 -40.54 -4.50 -24.79
N GLY A 14 -41.17 -3.80 -25.74
CA GLY A 14 -40.85 -3.91 -27.17
C GLY A 14 -41.39 -5.18 -27.84
N ASP A 15 -42.19 -5.99 -27.13
CA ASP A 15 -42.64 -7.28 -27.63
C ASP A 15 -43.88 -7.12 -28.54
N ALA A 16 -43.75 -7.60 -29.78
CA ALA A 16 -44.83 -7.68 -30.78
C ALA A 16 -45.71 -6.42 -30.99
N TRP A 17 -45.25 -5.24 -30.57
CA TRP A 17 -46.05 -4.02 -30.55
C TRP A 17 -46.46 -3.53 -31.95
N GLY A 18 -45.57 -3.64 -32.94
CA GLY A 18 -45.82 -3.18 -34.30
C GLY A 18 -46.63 -4.16 -35.14
N SER A 19 -46.45 -5.47 -34.93
CA SER A 19 -47.06 -6.53 -35.74
C SER A 19 -48.42 -6.99 -35.21
N ILE A 20 -48.59 -7.03 -33.90
CA ILE A 20 -49.81 -7.54 -33.27
C ILE A 20 -50.67 -6.40 -32.75
N ILE A 21 -50.10 -5.39 -32.10
CA ILE A 21 -50.89 -4.38 -31.37
C ILE A 21 -51.22 -3.17 -32.25
N ALA A 22 -50.22 -2.53 -32.85
CA ALA A 22 -50.45 -1.36 -33.70
C ALA A 22 -51.24 -1.73 -34.97
N ARG A 23 -50.91 -2.84 -35.65
CA ARG A 23 -51.65 -3.29 -36.83
C ARG A 23 -53.08 -3.72 -36.52
N SER A 24 -53.33 -4.47 -35.44
CA SER A 24 -54.71 -4.89 -35.12
C SER A 24 -55.64 -3.72 -34.77
N VAL A 25 -55.10 -2.63 -34.22
CA VAL A 25 -55.89 -1.42 -33.92
C VAL A 25 -56.05 -0.54 -35.16
N LEU A 26 -55.07 -0.50 -36.06
CA LEU A 26 -55.12 0.30 -37.31
C LEU A 26 -55.94 -0.37 -38.42
N ASP A 27 -55.98 -1.70 -38.48
CA ASP A 27 -56.73 -2.48 -39.48
C ASP A 27 -58.21 -2.66 -39.09
N TYR A 28 -58.70 -1.98 -38.05
CA TYR A 28 -60.10 -2.04 -37.65
C TYR A 28 -60.96 -1.27 -38.68
N GLU A 29 -61.63 -2.02 -39.57
CA GLU A 29 -62.21 -1.63 -40.87
C GLU A 29 -63.19 -0.43 -40.94
N HIS A 30 -63.49 0.29 -39.86
CA HIS A 30 -64.60 1.26 -39.79
C HIS A 30 -64.24 2.66 -39.24
N GLU A 31 -62.96 2.98 -39.09
CA GLU A 31 -62.49 4.24 -38.48
C GLU A 31 -61.95 5.26 -39.51
N SER A 32 -62.10 6.55 -39.23
CA SER A 32 -61.63 7.63 -40.12
C SER A 32 -60.10 7.73 -40.15
N ASN A 33 -59.51 8.19 -41.27
CA ASN A 33 -58.04 8.35 -41.41
C ASN A 33 -57.39 9.19 -40.29
N LEU A 34 -58.12 10.16 -39.72
CA LEU A 34 -57.65 10.99 -38.61
C LEU A 34 -57.55 10.22 -37.29
N PHE A 35 -58.45 9.25 -37.05
CA PHE A 35 -58.39 8.39 -35.87
C PHE A 35 -57.17 7.47 -35.92
N ASN A 36 -56.94 6.82 -37.06
CA ASN A 36 -55.78 5.95 -37.27
C ASN A 36 -54.45 6.70 -37.10
N PHE A 37 -54.38 7.95 -37.58
CA PHE A 37 -53.21 8.81 -37.35
C PHE A 37 -53.00 9.12 -35.86
N GLY A 38 -54.08 9.46 -35.13
CA GLY A 38 -54.01 9.74 -33.69
C GLY A 38 -53.56 8.52 -32.87
N VAL A 39 -54.04 7.33 -33.22
CA VAL A 39 -53.65 6.06 -32.59
C VAL A 39 -52.17 5.75 -32.86
N GLY A 40 -51.73 5.88 -34.11
CA GLY A 40 -50.32 5.69 -34.47
C GLY A 40 -49.40 6.67 -33.74
N PHE A 41 -49.79 7.94 -33.67
CA PHE A 41 -49.06 8.97 -32.95
C PHE A 41 -48.97 8.68 -31.44
N PHE A 42 -50.07 8.23 -30.83
CA PHE A 42 -50.10 7.83 -29.43
C PHE A 42 -49.09 6.70 -29.12
N PHE A 43 -49.10 5.61 -29.90
CA PHE A 43 -48.20 4.48 -29.62
C PHE A 43 -46.72 4.82 -29.88
N VAL A 44 -46.42 5.60 -30.92
CA VAL A 44 -45.06 6.05 -31.21
C VAL A 44 -44.55 6.99 -30.11
N SER A 45 -45.35 7.98 -29.70
CA SER A 45 -44.97 8.89 -28.61
C SER A 45 -44.82 8.16 -27.27
N TYR A 46 -45.70 7.21 -26.96
CA TYR A 46 -45.58 6.35 -25.79
C TYR A 46 -44.26 5.57 -25.78
N MET A 47 -43.91 4.93 -26.89
CA MET A 47 -42.65 4.19 -27.04
C MET A 47 -41.42 5.07 -26.86
N LEU A 48 -41.44 6.28 -27.43
CA LEU A 48 -40.34 7.24 -27.25
C LEU A 48 -40.19 7.68 -25.79
N LEU A 49 -41.31 7.95 -25.10
CA LEU A 49 -41.28 8.33 -23.69
C LEU A 49 -40.79 7.19 -22.79
N VAL A 50 -41.31 5.98 -22.98
CA VAL A 50 -40.86 4.80 -22.23
C VAL A 50 -39.37 4.53 -22.51
N GLY A 51 -38.96 4.59 -23.77
CA GLY A 51 -37.56 4.40 -24.17
C GLY A 51 -36.62 5.42 -23.53
N MET A 52 -36.99 6.71 -23.51
CA MET A 52 -36.20 7.75 -22.84
C MET A 52 -36.10 7.51 -21.33
N VAL A 53 -37.20 7.14 -20.68
CA VAL A 53 -37.20 6.85 -19.23
C VAL A 53 -36.34 5.62 -18.92
N LEU A 54 -36.51 4.52 -19.68
CA LEU A 54 -35.71 3.31 -19.50
C LEU A 54 -34.22 3.55 -19.74
N MET A 55 -33.88 4.32 -20.78
CA MET A 55 -32.50 4.69 -21.08
C MET A 55 -31.87 5.49 -19.93
N ASN A 56 -32.59 6.47 -19.39
CA ASN A 56 -32.11 7.26 -18.25
C ASN A 56 -31.88 6.39 -16.99
N ILE A 57 -32.79 5.44 -16.72
CA ILE A 57 -32.63 4.50 -15.61
C ILE A 57 -31.41 3.61 -15.82
N VAL A 58 -31.23 3.05 -17.02
CA VAL A 58 -30.08 2.20 -17.36
C VAL A 58 -28.78 2.96 -17.21
N VAL A 59 -28.70 4.19 -17.72
CA VAL A 59 -27.51 5.04 -17.58
C VAL A 59 -27.21 5.33 -16.11
N ALA A 60 -28.23 5.65 -15.32
CA ALA A 60 -28.04 5.89 -13.88
C ALA A 60 -27.48 4.66 -13.16
N VAL A 61 -28.04 3.47 -13.42
CA VAL A 61 -27.57 2.21 -12.80
C VAL A 61 -26.15 1.86 -13.27
N LEU A 62 -25.84 1.99 -14.56
CA LEU A 62 -24.51 1.70 -15.09
C LEU A 62 -23.46 2.67 -14.56
N LEU A 63 -23.81 3.95 -14.39
CA LEU A 63 -22.91 4.94 -13.82
C LEU A 63 -22.62 4.66 -12.35
N ASP A 64 -23.64 4.30 -11.58
CA ASP A 64 -23.51 3.95 -10.16
C ASP A 64 -22.60 2.72 -9.96
N GLU A 65 -22.82 1.68 -10.77
CA GLU A 65 -21.97 0.49 -10.77
C GLU A 65 -20.53 0.83 -11.19
N PHE A 66 -20.36 1.63 -12.25
CA PHE A 66 -19.03 2.03 -12.72
C PHE A 66 -18.26 2.84 -11.66
N ILE A 67 -18.92 3.80 -11.00
CA ILE A 67 -18.32 4.59 -9.91
C ILE A 67 -17.90 3.65 -8.78
N THR A 68 -18.79 2.75 -8.37
CA THR A 68 -18.51 1.78 -7.31
C THR A 68 -17.32 0.88 -7.66
N MET A 69 -17.23 0.39 -8.91
CA MET A 69 -16.09 -0.40 -9.37
C MET A 69 -14.79 0.39 -9.36
N VAL A 70 -14.79 1.64 -9.85
CA VAL A 70 -13.61 2.51 -9.87
C VAL A 70 -13.13 2.85 -8.46
N GLU A 71 -14.06 3.15 -7.53
CA GLU A 71 -13.71 3.40 -6.14
C GLU A 71 -13.11 2.16 -5.47
N ARG A 72 -13.69 0.98 -5.71
CA ARG A 72 -13.16 -0.28 -5.20
C ARG A 72 -11.77 -0.58 -5.75
N GLU A 73 -11.55 -0.44 -7.05
CA GLU A 73 -10.22 -0.64 -7.66
C GLU A 73 -9.18 0.33 -7.10
N LYS A 74 -9.57 1.60 -6.91
CA LYS A 74 -8.70 2.62 -6.32
C LYS A 74 -8.36 2.29 -4.87
N GLU A 75 -9.32 1.81 -4.09
CA GLU A 75 -9.09 1.42 -2.70
C GLU A 75 -8.21 0.18 -2.62
N GLU A 76 -8.45 -0.84 -3.46
CA GLU A 76 -7.58 -2.01 -3.58
C GLU A 76 -6.15 -1.63 -3.96
N ALA A 77 -5.97 -0.69 -4.91
CA ALA A 77 -4.66 -0.18 -5.29
C ALA A 77 -3.97 0.56 -4.13
N ARG A 78 -4.72 1.37 -3.36
CA ARG A 78 -4.20 2.07 -2.16
C ARG A 78 -3.78 1.10 -1.08
N VAL A 79 -4.59 0.08 -0.79
CA VAL A 79 -4.28 -0.96 0.20
C VAL A 79 -3.04 -1.74 -0.22
N LYS A 80 -2.94 -2.13 -1.50
CA LYS A 80 -1.74 -2.80 -2.03
C LYS A 80 -0.49 -1.92 -1.91
N PHE A 81 -0.59 -0.65 -2.29
CA PHE A 81 0.53 0.30 -2.19
C PHE A 81 0.98 0.50 -0.73
N LYS A 82 0.05 0.68 0.21
CA LYS A 82 0.37 0.77 1.65
C LYS A 82 1.02 -0.51 2.17
N ALA A 83 0.50 -1.67 1.79
CA ALA A 83 1.07 -2.96 2.19
C ALA A 83 2.48 -3.18 1.60
N GLU A 84 2.77 -2.71 0.38
CA GLU A 84 4.11 -2.73 -0.19
C GLU A 84 5.07 -1.79 0.54
N LEU A 85 4.62 -0.59 0.90
CA LEU A 85 5.41 0.35 1.70
C LEU A 85 5.73 -0.22 3.09
N ALA A 86 4.73 -0.80 3.77
CA ALA A 86 4.93 -1.46 5.06
C ALA A 86 5.90 -2.65 4.93
N LYS A 87 5.80 -3.44 3.86
CA LYS A 87 6.76 -4.53 3.57
C LYS A 87 8.17 -4.00 3.29
N GLN A 88 8.32 -2.87 2.59
CA GLN A 88 9.60 -2.24 2.33
C GLN A 88 10.24 -1.70 3.63
N ASN A 89 9.45 -1.03 4.47
CA ASN A 89 9.89 -0.55 5.78
C ASN A 89 10.26 -1.71 6.73
N SER A 90 9.46 -2.78 6.76
CA SER A 90 9.75 -3.96 7.58
C SER A 90 11.02 -4.70 7.13
N LYS A 91 11.30 -4.75 5.82
CA LYS A 91 12.58 -5.26 5.30
C LYS A 91 13.75 -4.38 5.72
N HIS A 92 13.59 -3.06 5.80
CA HIS A 92 14.62 -2.14 6.29
C HIS A 92 14.91 -2.24 7.79
N PHE A 93 14.04 -2.87 8.59
CA PHE A 93 14.29 -3.07 10.02
C PHE A 93 15.24 -4.22 10.38
N ASN A 94 15.65 -5.02 9.39
CA ASN A 94 16.57 -6.15 9.55
C ASN A 94 17.70 -6.14 8.50
N GLN A 95 18.01 -4.99 7.89
CA GLN A 95 18.91 -4.92 6.72
C GLN A 95 20.13 -4.03 6.88
N LEU A 96 20.22 -3.20 7.93
CA LEU A 96 21.48 -2.52 8.14
C LEU A 96 22.50 -3.51 8.67
N PRO A 97 23.75 -3.44 8.19
CA PRO A 97 24.76 -4.44 8.53
C PRO A 97 24.98 -4.52 10.05
N LEU A 98 24.84 -3.43 10.80
CA LEU A 98 25.02 -3.48 12.26
C LEU A 98 23.78 -3.94 13.06
N ASP A 99 22.60 -4.09 12.45
CA ASP A 99 21.36 -4.42 13.19
C ASP A 99 21.46 -5.68 14.08
N PRO A 100 22.04 -6.81 13.63
CA PRO A 100 22.21 -8.00 14.48
C PRO A 100 23.06 -7.74 15.72
N LEU A 101 24.06 -6.87 15.62
CA LEU A 101 24.92 -6.48 16.72
C LEU A 101 24.18 -5.55 17.67
N LEU A 102 23.43 -4.58 17.14
CA LEU A 102 22.65 -3.63 17.93
C LEU A 102 21.53 -4.32 18.72
N ALA A 103 20.93 -5.38 18.15
CA ALA A 103 19.94 -6.21 18.86
C ALA A 103 20.51 -6.81 20.16
N GLY A 104 21.77 -7.28 20.14
CA GLY A 104 22.45 -7.80 21.34
C GLY A 104 22.91 -6.70 22.31
N LEU A 105 23.10 -5.47 21.82
CA LEU A 105 23.47 -4.32 22.66
C LEU A 105 22.25 -3.63 23.30
N VAL A 106 21.04 -3.78 22.76
CA VAL A 106 19.81 -3.14 23.24
C VAL A 106 19.40 -3.62 24.65
N GLU A 107 19.76 -4.84 25.04
CA GLU A 107 19.41 -5.40 26.35
C GLU A 107 20.33 -4.87 27.46
N PHE A 108 20.21 -3.59 27.82
CA PHE A 108 20.95 -2.97 28.92
C PHE A 108 20.02 -2.37 29.98
N ALA A 109 20.43 -2.41 31.25
CA ALA A 109 19.68 -1.79 32.34
C ALA A 109 20.11 -0.33 32.61
N THR A 110 21.38 0.00 32.32
CA THR A 110 21.94 1.33 32.56
C THR A 110 22.86 1.77 31.43
N ILE A 111 23.02 3.09 31.26
CA ILE A 111 23.94 3.68 30.27
C ILE A 111 25.38 3.20 30.52
N HIS A 112 25.78 3.05 31.79
CA HIS A 112 27.13 2.59 32.13
C HIS A 112 27.39 1.15 31.66
N GLU A 113 26.40 0.26 31.78
CA GLU A 113 26.49 -1.10 31.25
C GLU A 113 26.63 -1.10 29.73
N LEU A 114 25.87 -0.25 29.03
CA LEU A 114 25.97 -0.10 27.59
C LEU A 114 27.37 0.36 27.16
N SER A 115 27.90 1.43 27.76
CA SER A 115 29.26 1.91 27.48
C SER A 115 30.31 0.84 27.76
N ASN A 116 30.18 0.08 28.85
CA ASN A 116 31.09 -1.04 29.15
C ASN A 116 31.01 -2.16 28.11
N ARG A 117 29.82 -2.52 27.62
CA ARG A 117 29.65 -3.52 26.55
C ARG A 117 30.25 -3.04 25.23
N ILE A 118 30.06 -1.77 24.89
CA ILE A 118 30.65 -1.16 23.68
C ILE A 118 32.18 -1.15 23.78
N TYR A 119 32.73 -0.81 24.95
CA TYR A 119 34.17 -0.83 25.19
C TYR A 119 34.75 -2.25 25.09
N LEU A 120 34.10 -3.25 25.68
CA LEU A 120 34.53 -4.66 25.55
C LEU A 120 34.42 -5.18 24.11
N LEU A 121 33.43 -4.68 23.35
CA LEU A 121 33.32 -4.96 21.92
C LEU A 121 34.50 -4.34 21.18
N TYR A 122 34.80 -3.06 21.43
CA TYR A 122 35.94 -2.36 20.83
C TYR A 122 37.26 -3.14 21.04
N GLN A 123 37.55 -3.52 22.28
CA GLN A 123 38.76 -4.30 22.62
C GLN A 123 38.83 -5.67 21.92
N ARG A 124 37.70 -6.25 21.51
CA ARG A 124 37.67 -7.50 20.74
C ARG A 124 37.84 -7.30 19.24
N LEU A 125 37.54 -6.10 18.75
CA LEU A 125 37.66 -5.76 17.34
C LEU A 125 39.07 -5.26 17.00
N ASP A 126 39.75 -4.62 17.95
CA ASP A 126 41.13 -4.14 17.83
C ASP A 126 42.06 -5.37 17.87
N LEU A 127 42.52 -5.79 16.69
CA LEU A 127 43.25 -7.07 16.53
C LEU A 127 44.76 -6.88 16.61
N ASP A 128 45.24 -5.69 16.24
CA ASP A 128 46.65 -5.34 16.30
C ASP A 128 47.04 -4.60 17.60
N GLU A 129 46.07 -4.31 18.46
CA GLU A 129 46.22 -3.61 19.74
C GLU A 129 46.79 -2.19 19.58
N ASN A 130 46.55 -1.56 18.44
CA ASN A 130 47.05 -0.21 18.15
C ASN A 130 46.19 0.89 18.80
N GLY A 131 45.01 0.55 19.33
CA GLY A 131 44.10 1.49 20.01
C GLY A 131 43.23 2.32 19.08
N SER A 132 43.11 1.91 17.81
CA SER A 132 42.28 2.43 16.75
C SER A 132 41.62 1.26 16.00
N LEU A 133 40.59 1.53 15.18
CA LEU A 133 39.90 0.49 14.42
C LEU A 133 39.77 0.87 12.95
N ASN A 134 40.29 0.04 12.06
CA ASN A 134 40.02 0.15 10.63
C ASN A 134 38.90 -0.79 10.16
N LEU A 135 38.49 -0.63 8.90
CA LEU A 135 37.42 -1.45 8.30
C LEU A 135 37.75 -2.95 8.26
N GLN A 136 39.02 -3.31 8.11
CA GLN A 136 39.42 -4.72 8.05
C GLN A 136 39.25 -5.38 9.41
N GLU A 137 39.74 -4.73 10.46
CA GLU A 137 39.61 -5.18 11.86
C GLU A 137 38.16 -5.32 12.28
N ILE A 138 37.30 -4.36 11.93
CA ILE A 138 35.87 -4.44 12.22
C ILE A 138 35.26 -5.65 11.50
N ASN A 139 35.52 -5.84 10.21
CA ASN A 139 34.97 -6.99 9.46
C ASN A 139 35.48 -8.35 10.00
N GLU A 140 36.77 -8.44 10.33
CA GLU A 140 37.35 -9.67 10.87
C GLU A 140 36.87 -9.95 12.30
N GLY A 141 36.80 -8.93 13.13
CA GLY A 141 36.29 -9.02 14.49
C GLY A 141 34.81 -9.40 14.53
N LEU A 142 33.97 -8.78 13.70
CA LEU A 142 32.55 -9.13 13.58
C LEU A 142 32.34 -10.57 13.08
N ARG A 143 33.24 -11.09 12.24
CA ARG A 143 33.21 -12.51 11.81
C ARG A 143 33.55 -13.48 12.95
N LYS A 144 34.37 -13.07 13.92
CA LYS A 144 34.75 -13.87 15.09
C LYS A 144 33.68 -13.87 16.18
N ILE A 145 32.79 -12.88 16.17
CA ILE A 145 31.63 -12.86 17.07
C ILE A 145 30.58 -13.83 16.49
N ASN A 146 30.07 -14.76 17.32
CA ASN A 146 29.04 -15.76 16.94
C ASN A 146 27.67 -15.11 16.67
N LEU A 147 27.60 -14.20 15.70
CA LEU A 147 26.35 -13.67 15.18
C LEU A 147 25.75 -14.66 14.18
N PRO A 148 24.42 -14.84 14.16
CA PRO A 148 23.75 -15.76 13.24
C PRO A 148 24.04 -15.44 11.76
N HIS A 149 24.24 -14.16 11.44
CA HIS A 149 24.77 -13.69 10.16
C HIS A 149 25.79 -12.58 10.43
N PRO A 150 27.11 -12.85 10.35
CA PRO A 150 28.11 -11.82 10.56
C PRO A 150 28.01 -10.81 9.42
N PRO A 151 27.80 -9.52 9.74
CA PRO A 151 27.70 -8.51 8.71
C PRO A 151 29.05 -8.27 8.08
N ARG A 152 29.05 -8.08 6.75
CA ARG A 152 30.24 -7.68 6.01
C ARG A 152 30.03 -6.26 5.53
N LEU A 153 30.76 -5.33 6.12
CA LEU A 153 30.74 -3.92 5.78
C LEU A 153 31.59 -3.69 4.52
N THR A 154 31.00 -3.02 3.53
CA THR A 154 31.73 -2.45 2.40
C THR A 154 32.38 -1.13 2.80
N GLN A 155 33.23 -0.58 1.93
CA GLN A 155 33.82 0.74 2.15
C GLN A 155 32.72 1.84 2.18
N GLU A 156 31.68 1.70 1.36
CA GLU A 156 30.55 2.62 1.34
C GLU A 156 29.77 2.58 2.65
N ASP A 157 29.55 1.38 3.20
CA ASP A 157 28.91 1.23 4.52
C ASP A 157 29.75 1.88 5.61
N PHE A 158 31.07 1.68 5.59
CA PHE A 158 31.99 2.27 6.56
C PHE A 158 32.00 3.80 6.48
N ASP A 159 32.03 4.34 5.27
CA ASP A 159 31.99 5.79 5.05
C ASP A 159 30.65 6.36 5.52
N MET A 160 29.52 5.68 5.29
CA MET A 160 28.21 6.11 5.82
C MET A 160 28.16 6.07 7.34
N LEU A 161 28.61 4.97 7.96
CA LEU A 161 28.62 4.79 9.40
C LEU A 161 29.49 5.85 10.11
N THR A 162 30.57 6.26 9.46
CA THR A 162 31.50 7.28 9.94
C THR A 162 31.10 8.70 9.53
N MET A 163 29.86 8.90 9.07
CA MET A 163 29.30 10.19 8.63
C MET A 163 30.19 10.86 7.58
N GLY A 164 30.53 10.12 6.52
CA GLY A 164 31.44 10.57 5.46
C GLY A 164 32.87 10.77 5.96
N ARG A 165 33.38 9.84 6.80
CA ARG A 165 34.72 9.87 7.39
C ARG A 165 34.97 10.99 8.42
N THR A 166 33.94 11.69 8.87
CA THR A 166 34.09 12.76 9.87
C THR A 166 34.35 12.22 11.28
N LEU A 167 34.06 10.95 11.55
CA LEU A 167 34.38 10.26 12.80
C LEU A 167 35.75 9.59 12.79
N LEU A 168 36.49 9.66 11.67
CA LEU A 168 37.83 9.07 11.57
C LEU A 168 38.90 10.05 12.06
N ASP A 169 40.01 9.51 12.54
CA ASP A 169 41.22 10.28 12.85
C ASP A 169 42.05 10.61 11.58
N GLU A 170 43.26 11.15 11.78
CA GLU A 170 44.17 11.54 10.68
C GLU A 170 44.62 10.34 9.83
N ASP A 171 44.64 9.14 10.41
CA ASP A 171 45.03 7.88 9.77
C ASP A 171 43.84 7.17 9.09
N GLY A 172 42.62 7.70 9.26
CA GLY A 172 41.41 7.10 8.71
C GLY A 172 40.85 5.97 9.56
N GLU A 173 41.15 5.95 10.85
CA GLU A 173 40.75 4.91 11.79
C GLU A 173 39.80 5.44 12.87
N LEU A 174 39.13 4.52 13.56
CA LEU A 174 38.16 4.82 14.61
C LEU A 174 38.79 4.71 16.00
N THR A 175 38.96 5.86 16.64
CA THR A 175 39.30 5.93 18.07
C THR A 175 38.18 5.31 18.94
N PRO A 176 38.47 4.91 20.21
CA PRO A 176 37.46 4.33 21.09
C PRO A 176 36.25 5.24 21.30
N TYR A 177 36.48 6.54 21.44
CA TYR A 177 35.44 7.55 21.61
C TYR A 177 34.57 7.69 20.35
N ASN A 178 35.18 7.74 19.18
CA ASN A 178 34.45 7.87 17.92
C ASN A 178 33.66 6.60 17.58
N PHE A 179 34.21 5.42 17.91
CA PHE A 179 33.50 4.15 17.80
C PHE A 179 32.28 4.10 18.71
N GLU A 180 32.40 4.51 19.98
CA GLU A 180 31.26 4.57 20.89
C GLU A 180 30.16 5.50 20.35
N LYS A 181 30.54 6.70 19.91
CA LYS A 181 29.61 7.66 19.32
C LYS A 181 28.91 7.10 18.07
N MET A 182 29.65 6.39 17.22
CA MET A 182 29.11 5.71 16.04
C MET A 182 28.06 4.67 16.45
N ILE A 183 28.39 3.77 17.38
CA ILE A 183 27.48 2.71 17.84
C ILE A 183 26.24 3.30 18.53
N LEU A 184 26.38 4.34 19.36
CA LEU A 184 25.24 4.99 20.01
C LEU A 184 24.29 5.64 19.00
N THR A 185 24.83 6.27 17.95
CA THR A 185 24.01 6.85 16.87
C THR A 185 23.23 5.78 16.10
N GLN A 186 23.89 4.65 15.83
CA GLN A 186 23.26 3.50 15.17
C GLN A 186 22.21 2.84 16.06
N LEU A 187 22.47 2.70 17.36
CA LEU A 187 21.55 2.14 18.34
C LEU A 187 20.28 2.99 18.47
N ASP A 188 20.43 4.30 18.56
CA ASP A 188 19.30 5.23 18.59
C ASP A 188 18.45 5.11 17.30
N SER A 189 19.11 5.07 16.15
CA SER A 189 18.42 4.86 14.86
C SER A 189 17.69 3.51 14.83
N TYR A 190 18.31 2.44 15.36
CA TYR A 190 17.73 1.11 15.46
C TYR A 190 16.49 1.08 16.37
N VAL A 191 16.55 1.73 17.53
CA VAL A 191 15.41 1.80 18.46
C VAL A 191 14.26 2.60 17.84
N ARG A 192 14.52 3.77 17.25
CA ARG A 192 13.49 4.56 16.53
C ARG A 192 12.84 3.71 15.45
N ARG A 193 13.66 3.01 14.67
CA ARG A 193 13.22 2.08 13.64
C ARG A 193 12.26 1.02 14.20
N LYS A 194 12.67 0.28 15.24
CA LYS A 194 11.81 -0.73 15.88
C LYS A 194 10.53 -0.15 16.47
N MET A 195 10.57 1.06 17.05
CA MET A 195 9.37 1.74 17.57
C MET A 195 8.37 2.09 16.46
N VAL A 196 8.83 2.63 15.33
CA VAL A 196 7.95 2.95 14.18
C VAL A 196 7.27 1.68 13.66
N GLY A 197 8.01 0.59 13.48
CA GLY A 197 7.42 -0.69 13.06
C GLY A 197 6.38 -1.25 14.04
N ALA A 198 6.57 -1.03 15.35
CA ALA A 198 5.60 -1.42 16.38
C ALA A 198 4.35 -0.53 16.37
N LEU A 199 4.47 0.76 16.03
CA LEU A 199 3.32 1.65 15.90
C LEU A 199 2.46 1.33 14.67
N ASP A 200 3.10 1.08 13.52
CA ASP A 200 2.40 0.71 12.28
C ASP A 200 1.57 -0.57 12.46
N THR A 201 2.06 -1.53 13.24
CA THR A 201 1.35 -2.78 13.53
C THR A 201 0.13 -2.58 14.43
N ILE A 202 0.17 -1.63 15.37
CA ILE A 202 -0.98 -1.29 16.22
C ILE A 202 -2.06 -0.55 15.42
N GLU A 203 -1.68 0.37 14.51
CA GLU A 203 -2.64 1.06 13.64
C GLU A 203 -3.36 0.09 12.67
N ASP A 204 -2.64 -0.93 12.17
CA ASP A 204 -3.20 -1.98 11.32
C ASP A 204 -4.17 -2.92 12.07
N GLU A 205 -3.98 -3.16 13.37
CA GLU A 205 -4.93 -3.95 14.19
C GLU A 205 -6.21 -3.16 14.48
N ASN A 206 -6.10 -1.89 14.88
CA ASN A 206 -7.26 -1.03 15.18
C ASN A 206 -8.12 -0.70 13.96
N SER A 207 -7.58 -0.81 12.74
CA SER A 207 -8.32 -0.57 11.50
C SER A 207 -9.02 -1.82 10.96
N ARG A 208 -8.79 -2.99 11.59
CA ARG A 208 -9.45 -4.26 11.26
C ARG A 208 -10.59 -4.64 12.22
N GLU A 209 -10.70 -3.96 13.36
CA GLU A 209 -11.84 -4.03 14.30
C GLU A 209 -12.94 -3.03 13.93
#